data_AF-A0A1E1WAQ9-F1
#
_entry.id   AF-A0A1E1WAQ9-F1
#
_cell.length_a   1.000
_cell.length_b   1.000
_cell.length_c   1.000
_cell.angle_alpha   90.00
_cell.angle_beta   90.00
_cell.angle_gamma   90.00
#
_symmetry.space_group_name_H-M   'P 1'
#
loop_
_entity.id
_entity.type
_entity.pdbx_description
1 polymer ?
#
loop_
_entity_poly.entity_id
_entity_poly.type
_entity_poly.pdbx_seq_one_letter_code
_entity_poly.pdbx_strand_id
1 'polypeptide(L)'
;LNDVLFTPAARAPAPLTSPQTLVFFGGDVQDYPEVMQAHRDNRNYLKWNLESTARLLSHNFPSKHILVVRPSRIEYKSFSCYDNFVPSNNAGVPDHTPTHSALHHLEKLLQGVTSRLKSLPSAELLEAVLSLSYHANQIGCTY
;
A
#
# COMPACT_ATOMS: atom_id res chain seq x y z
N LEU A 1 -2.74 1.10 -14.40
CA LEU A 1 -2.11 1.71 -13.21
C LEU A 1 -2.15 0.69 -12.08
N ASN A 2 -1.14 0.68 -11.20
CA ASN A 2 -1.25 -0.04 -9.94
C ASN A 2 -2.29 0.63 -9.05
N ASP A 3 -3.01 -0.19 -8.28
CA ASP A 3 -3.84 0.30 -7.19
C ASP A 3 -2.98 0.51 -5.95
N VAL A 4 -3.39 1.45 -5.08
CA VAL A 4 -2.59 1.87 -3.93
C VAL A 4 -3.46 2.17 -2.71
N LEU A 5 -2.99 1.73 -1.55
CA LEU A 5 -3.49 2.16 -0.26
C LEU A 5 -2.60 3.27 0.28
N PHE A 6 -3.20 4.40 0.62
CA PHE A 6 -2.50 5.54 1.21
C PHE A 6 -2.96 5.77 2.66
N THR A 7 -2.00 5.86 3.56
CA THR A 7 -2.22 6.23 4.96
C THR A 7 -1.39 7.49 5.28
N PRO A 8 -2.00 8.60 5.72
CA PRO A 8 -1.26 9.78 6.15
C PRO A 8 -0.40 9.48 7.38
N ALA A 9 0.69 10.25 7.56
CA ALA A 9 1.50 10.20 8.77
C ALA A 9 0.63 10.55 9.99
N ALA A 10 0.68 9.71 11.02
CA ALA A 10 -0.06 9.92 12.26
C ALA A 10 0.56 11.04 13.12
N ARG A 11 1.86 11.31 12.95
CA ARG A 11 2.61 12.32 13.68
C ARG A 11 3.22 13.31 12.70
N ALA A 12 3.15 14.59 13.05
CA ALA A 12 3.85 15.62 12.31
C ALA A 12 5.37 15.32 12.27
N PRO A 13 6.04 15.57 11.13
CA PRO A 13 7.48 15.47 11.04
C PRO A 13 8.16 16.40 12.06
N ALA A 14 9.38 16.05 12.49
CA ALA A 14 10.15 16.90 13.38
C ALA A 14 10.37 18.28 12.73
N PRO A 15 10.48 19.36 13.52
CA PRO A 15 10.81 20.67 12.98
C PRO A 15 12.04 20.58 12.06
N LEU A 16 11.97 21.20 10.88
CA LEU A 16 13.00 21.19 9.83
C LEU A 16 13.13 19.89 9.00
N THR A 17 12.31 18.87 9.23
CA THR A 17 12.30 17.66 8.39
C THR A 17 11.19 17.71 7.35
N SER A 18 11.51 17.37 6.10
CA SER A 18 10.50 17.24 5.06
C SER A 18 9.62 16.02 5.33
N PRO A 19 8.31 16.07 5.00
CA PRO A 19 7.46 14.89 5.05
C PRO A 19 8.05 13.76 4.20
N GLN A 20 8.08 12.56 4.75
CA GLN A 20 8.60 11.37 4.07
C GLN A 20 7.46 10.40 3.76
N THR A 21 7.58 9.68 2.65
CA THR A 21 6.65 8.61 2.27
C THR A 21 7.40 7.29 2.23
N LEU A 22 6.89 6.28 2.94
CA LEU A 22 7.33 4.90 2.86
C LEU A 22 6.47 4.19 1.81
N VAL A 23 7.11 3.76 0.71
CA VAL A 23 6.46 2.96 -0.32
C VAL A 23 6.75 1.49 -0.07
N PHE A 24 5.71 0.67 0.03
CA PHE A 24 5.80 -0.76 0.29
C PHE A 24 5.17 -1.55 -0.84
N PHE A 25 5.89 -2.57 -1.31
CA PHE A 25 5.42 -3.53 -2.30
C PHE A 25 5.11 -4.83 -1.57
N GLY A 26 3.84 -5.25 -1.61
CA GLY A 26 3.42 -6.52 -1.02
C GLY A 26 4.05 -7.73 -1.68
N GLY A 27 4.20 -8.79 -0.89
CA GLY A 27 4.69 -10.08 -1.38
C GLY A 27 3.63 -10.86 -2.16
N ASP A 28 3.96 -12.10 -2.50
CA ASP A 28 2.98 -13.06 -3.03
C ASP A 28 1.80 -13.22 -2.09
N VAL A 29 0.65 -13.58 -2.65
CA VAL A 29 -0.62 -13.85 -1.94
C VAL A 29 -1.26 -12.62 -1.26
N GLN A 30 -0.50 -11.57 -0.94
CA GLN A 30 -1.02 -10.36 -0.31
C GLN A 30 -1.96 -9.60 -1.25
N ASP A 31 -3.23 -9.52 -0.87
CA ASP A 31 -4.25 -8.72 -1.53
C ASP A 31 -5.18 -8.08 -0.48
N TYR A 32 -6.30 -7.52 -0.92
CA TYR A 32 -7.38 -7.05 -0.07
C TYR A 32 -7.96 -8.18 0.79
N PRO A 33 -8.42 -7.87 2.02
CA PRO A 33 -8.90 -8.87 2.97
C PRO A 33 -10.03 -9.74 2.40
N GLU A 34 -10.97 -9.16 1.67
CA GLU A 34 -12.08 -9.88 1.04
C GLU A 34 -11.62 -10.87 -0.03
N VAL A 35 -10.60 -10.52 -0.81
CA VAL A 35 -10.02 -11.40 -1.84
C VAL A 35 -9.28 -12.56 -1.18
N MET A 36 -8.47 -12.26 -0.17
CA MET A 36 -7.75 -13.29 0.57
C MET A 36 -8.69 -14.22 1.34
N GLN A 37 -9.77 -13.68 1.93
CA GLN A 37 -10.75 -14.42 2.73
C GLN A 37 -11.53 -15.43 1.89
N ALA A 38 -11.83 -15.09 0.64
CA ALA A 38 -12.50 -15.97 -0.32
C ALA A 38 -11.59 -17.11 -0.83
N HIS A 39 -10.26 -17.00 -0.66
CA HIS A 39 -9.33 -18.05 -1.10
C HIS A 39 -9.20 -19.16 -0.06
N ARG A 40 -9.17 -20.41 -0.52
CA ARG A 40 -9.07 -21.61 0.35
C ARG A 40 -7.84 -21.56 1.26
N ASP A 41 -6.69 -21.16 0.70
CA ASP A 41 -5.40 -21.21 1.37
C ASP A 41 -4.93 -19.82 1.84
N ASN A 42 -5.26 -18.74 1.10
CA ASN A 42 -4.75 -17.40 1.40
C ASN A 42 -5.42 -16.80 2.64
N ARG A 43 -6.64 -17.28 2.98
CA ARG A 43 -7.35 -16.90 4.21
C ARG A 43 -6.54 -17.16 5.48
N ASN A 44 -5.62 -18.13 5.46
CA ASN A 44 -4.75 -18.43 6.59
C ASN A 44 -3.72 -17.32 6.86
N TYR A 45 -3.51 -16.41 5.90
CA TYR A 45 -2.58 -15.29 5.98
C TYR A 45 -3.30 -13.93 6.10
N LEU A 46 -4.60 -13.90 6.42
CA LEU A 46 -5.39 -12.66 6.46
C LEU A 46 -4.79 -11.55 7.32
N LYS A 47 -4.08 -11.88 8.40
CA LYS A 47 -3.40 -10.88 9.24
C LYS A 47 -2.31 -10.08 8.49
N TRP A 48 -1.85 -10.59 7.34
CA TRP A 48 -0.85 -9.98 6.47
C TRP A 48 -1.45 -9.43 5.17
N ASN A 49 -2.76 -9.19 5.12
CA ASN A 49 -3.38 -8.50 3.98
C ASN A 49 -2.83 -7.07 3.80
N LEU A 50 -3.11 -6.44 2.66
CA LEU A 50 -2.56 -5.13 2.33
C LEU A 50 -2.95 -4.03 3.33
N GLU A 51 -4.19 -4.04 3.83
CA GLU A 51 -4.66 -3.06 4.83
C GLU A 51 -4.01 -3.28 6.20
N SER A 52 -3.96 -4.52 6.67
CA SER A 52 -3.30 -4.87 7.93
C SER A 52 -1.81 -4.52 7.88
N THR A 53 -1.17 -4.71 6.73
CA THR A 53 0.21 -4.31 6.49
C THR A 53 0.37 -2.79 6.50
N ALA A 54 -0.54 -2.04 5.86
CA ALA A 54 -0.55 -0.58 5.91
C ALA A 54 -0.68 -0.06 7.36
N ARG A 55 -1.56 -0.67 8.17
CA ARG A 55 -1.71 -0.34 9.60
C ARG A 55 -0.43 -0.63 10.39
N LEU A 56 0.17 -1.82 10.19
CA LEU A 56 1.42 -2.20 10.84
C LEU A 56 2.55 -1.22 10.53
N LEU A 57 2.70 -0.83 9.26
CA LEU A 57 3.70 0.14 8.83
C LEU A 57 3.43 1.53 9.41
N SER A 58 2.17 1.97 9.42
CA SER A 58 1.79 3.26 10.01
C SER A 58 2.09 3.34 11.51
N HIS A 59 1.90 2.23 12.23
CA HIS A 59 2.23 2.15 13.66
C HIS A 59 3.74 2.23 13.90
N ASN A 60 4.54 1.52 13.11
CA ASN A 60 5.99 1.46 13.27
C ASN A 60 6.71 2.71 12.73
N PHE A 61 6.10 3.43 11.79
CA PHE A 61 6.65 4.64 11.17
C PHE A 61 5.66 5.81 11.25
N PRO A 62 5.29 6.28 12.45
CA PRO A 62 4.20 7.24 12.62
C PRO A 62 4.47 8.62 12.01
N SER A 63 5.73 8.97 11.75
CA SER A 63 6.13 10.22 11.10
C SER A 63 6.18 10.15 9.57
N LYS A 64 5.85 9.01 8.96
CA LYS A 64 5.89 8.80 7.50
C LYS A 64 4.48 8.56 6.96
N HIS A 65 4.20 9.11 5.78
CA HIS A 65 3.07 8.64 4.99
C HIS A 65 3.36 7.21 4.52
N ILE A 66 2.35 6.35 4.51
CA ILE A 66 2.48 4.98 4.02
C ILE A 66 1.77 4.88 2.68
N LEU A 67 2.45 4.30 1.69
CA LEU A 67 1.87 3.96 0.39
C LEU A 67 2.12 2.48 0.13
N VAL A 68 1.10 1.65 0.28
CA VAL A 68 1.17 0.23 -0.07
C VAL A 68 0.71 0.07 -1.53
N VAL A 69 1.59 -0.45 -2.37
CA VAL A 69 1.32 -0.69 -3.79
C VAL A 69 0.80 -2.10 -3.96
N ARG A 70 -0.41 -2.22 -4.54
CA ARG A 70 -0.97 -3.50 -4.95
C ARG A 70 -0.37 -3.92 -6.30
N PRO A 71 -0.02 -5.20 -6.51
CA PRO A 71 0.41 -5.67 -7.82
C PRO A 71 -0.67 -5.38 -8.88
N SER A 72 -0.25 -5.12 -10.12
CA SER A 72 -1.20 -4.89 -11.22
C SER A 72 -1.95 -6.16 -11.58
N ARG A 73 -1.37 -7.31 -11.27
CA ARG A 73 -1.90 -8.64 -11.55
C ARG A 73 -1.43 -9.63 -10.48
N ILE A 74 -2.32 -10.51 -10.05
CA ILE A 74 -1.97 -11.67 -9.22
C ILE A 74 -2.14 -12.92 -10.08
N GLU A 75 -1.04 -13.46 -10.57
CA GLU A 75 -1.02 -14.61 -11.46
C GLU A 75 -1.21 -15.91 -10.66
N TYR A 76 -2.04 -16.82 -11.18
CA TYR A 76 -2.46 -18.05 -10.47
C TYR A 76 -2.93 -17.84 -9.02
N LYS A 77 -3.52 -16.67 -8.72
CA LYS A 77 -3.99 -16.28 -7.36
C LYS A 77 -2.90 -16.32 -6.27
N SER A 78 -1.64 -16.31 -6.68
CA SER A 78 -0.50 -16.50 -5.79
C SER A 78 0.63 -15.50 -6.08
N PHE A 79 1.03 -15.36 -7.35
CA PHE A 79 2.22 -14.59 -7.71
C PHE A 79 1.90 -13.11 -7.95
N SER A 80 2.53 -12.25 -7.17
CA SER A 80 2.35 -10.80 -7.24
C SER A 80 3.18 -10.21 -8.39
N CYS A 81 2.50 -9.81 -9.47
CA CYS A 81 3.14 -9.26 -10.66
C CYS A 81 3.03 -7.73 -10.68
N TYR A 82 4.18 -7.06 -10.54
CA TYR A 82 4.31 -5.60 -10.63
C TYR A 82 4.72 -5.19 -12.04
N ASP A 83 3.90 -5.52 -13.03
CA ASP A 83 4.26 -5.46 -14.46
C ASP A 83 4.71 -4.05 -14.92
N ASN A 84 4.24 -2.98 -14.26
CA ASN A 84 4.67 -1.62 -14.56
C ASN A 84 6.06 -1.25 -14.01
N PHE A 85 6.66 -2.11 -13.18
CA PHE A 85 7.98 -1.95 -12.58
C PHE A 85 8.94 -3.04 -13.07
N VAL A 86 8.43 -4.27 -13.19
CA VAL A 86 9.16 -5.44 -13.67
C VAL A 86 8.19 -6.26 -14.54
N PRO A 87 8.36 -6.28 -15.87
CA PRO A 87 7.52 -7.08 -16.74
C PRO A 87 7.61 -8.55 -16.36
N SER A 88 6.48 -9.26 -16.39
CA SER A 88 6.46 -10.69 -16.12
C SER A 88 5.61 -11.44 -17.14
N ASN A 89 5.99 -12.68 -17.44
CA ASN A 89 5.21 -13.54 -18.32
C ASN A 89 3.97 -14.12 -17.61
N ASN A 90 3.19 -14.96 -18.28
CA ASN A 90 1.98 -15.60 -17.73
C ASN A 90 2.28 -16.69 -16.68
N ALA A 91 3.53 -16.82 -16.26
CA ALA A 91 3.95 -17.62 -15.12
C ALA A 91 4.45 -16.76 -13.95
N GLY A 92 4.36 -15.42 -14.05
CA GLY A 92 4.90 -14.50 -13.07
C GLY A 92 6.43 -14.43 -13.06
N VAL A 93 7.10 -15.02 -14.07
CA VAL A 93 8.57 -14.98 -14.16
C VAL A 93 8.97 -13.60 -14.68
N PRO A 94 9.82 -12.86 -13.96
CA PRO A 94 10.25 -11.54 -14.37
C PRO A 94 11.14 -11.62 -15.62
N ASP A 95 10.94 -10.68 -16.54
CA ASP A 95 11.85 -10.45 -17.65
C ASP A 95 13.00 -9.54 -17.22
N HIS A 96 14.20 -9.82 -17.73
CA HIS A 96 15.38 -9.02 -17.48
C HIS A 96 15.46 -7.83 -18.43
N THR A 97 14.49 -6.91 -18.30
CA THR A 97 14.53 -5.60 -18.96
C THR A 97 15.20 -4.58 -18.03
N PRO A 98 16.34 -3.96 -18.40
CA PRO A 98 16.99 -2.97 -17.56
C PRO A 98 16.07 -1.81 -17.19
N THR A 99 15.89 -1.57 -15.89
CA THR A 99 15.07 -0.51 -15.27
C THR A 99 13.58 -0.51 -15.56
N HIS A 100 13.13 -0.90 -16.76
CA HIS A 100 11.75 -0.82 -17.24
C HIS A 100 11.03 0.50 -16.89
N SER A 101 11.75 1.63 -16.89
CA SER A 101 11.20 2.93 -16.45
C SER A 101 10.56 2.90 -15.04
N ALA A 102 10.98 1.98 -14.17
CA ALA A 102 10.37 1.74 -12.86
C ALA A 102 10.32 3.01 -11.99
N LEU A 103 11.38 3.83 -12.03
CA LEU A 103 11.41 5.11 -11.30
C LEU A 103 10.44 6.14 -11.86
N HIS A 104 10.30 6.21 -13.19
CA HIS A 104 9.32 7.08 -13.85
C HIS A 104 7.89 6.65 -13.52
N HIS A 105 7.64 5.34 -13.49
CA HIS A 105 6.34 4.81 -13.06
C HIS A 105 6.06 5.11 -11.58
N LEU A 106 7.06 4.96 -10.71
CA LEU A 106 6.95 5.36 -9.30
C LEU A 106 6.62 6.85 -9.15
N GLU A 107 7.29 7.71 -9.90
CA GLU A 107 7.03 9.14 -9.91
C GLU A 107 5.58 9.44 -10.31
N LYS A 108 5.11 8.87 -11.43
CA LYS A 108 3.73 9.02 -11.90
C LYS A 108 2.71 8.49 -10.90
N LEU A 109 3.02 7.39 -10.21
CA LEU A 109 2.16 6.83 -9.18
C LEU A 109 2.00 7.82 -8.01
N LEU A 110 3.10 8.39 -7.52
CA LEU A 110 3.10 9.39 -6.45
C LEU A 110 2.39 10.69 -6.86
N GLN A 111 2.59 11.14 -8.11
CA GLN A 111 1.87 12.28 -8.68
C GLN A 111 0.36 12.02 -8.77
N GLY A 112 -0.04 10.81 -9.17
CA GLY A 112 -1.44 10.39 -9.22
C GLY A 112 -2.10 10.41 -7.84
N VAL A 113 -1.44 9.85 -6.83
CA VAL A 113 -1.90 9.90 -5.43
C VAL A 113 -2.05 11.33 -4.95
N THR A 114 -1.03 12.16 -5.17
CA THR A 114 -1.04 13.58 -4.78
C THR A 114 -2.18 14.34 -5.45
N SER A 115 -2.42 14.09 -6.74
CA SER A 115 -3.49 14.75 -7.50
C SER A 115 -4.86 14.33 -6.97
N ARG A 116 -5.04 13.04 -6.66
CA ARG A 116 -6.27 12.54 -6.06
C ARG A 116 -6.51 13.15 -4.69
N LEU A 117 -5.52 13.19 -3.81
CA LEU A 117 -5.63 13.80 -2.48
C LEU A 117 -6.01 15.28 -2.55
N LYS A 118 -5.44 16.05 -3.49
CA LYS A 118 -5.79 17.47 -3.70
C LYS A 118 -7.21 17.67 -4.23
N SER A 119 -7.76 16.67 -4.94
CA SER A 119 -9.12 16.72 -5.48
C SER A 119 -10.21 16.28 -4.50
N LEU A 120 -9.85 15.62 -3.40
CA LEU A 120 -10.81 15.16 -2.40
C LEU A 120 -11.39 16.32 -1.59
N PRO A 121 -12.71 16.34 -1.34
CA PRO A 121 -13.31 17.28 -0.40
C PRO A 121 -12.70 17.13 1.01
N SER A 122 -12.59 18.25 1.74
CA SER A 122 -12.04 18.23 3.10
C SER A 122 -12.79 17.30 4.06
N ALA A 123 -14.10 17.10 3.85
CA ALA A 123 -14.91 16.16 4.63
C ALA A 123 -14.45 14.71 4.42
N GLU A 124 -14.21 14.28 3.19
CA GLU A 124 -13.75 12.92 2.89
C GLU A 124 -12.33 12.68 3.42
N LEU A 125 -11.46 13.70 3.36
CA LEU A 125 -10.13 13.64 3.97
C LEU A 125 -10.23 13.51 5.50
N LEU A 126 -11.14 14.24 6.13
CA LEU A 126 -11.34 14.18 7.57
C LEU A 126 -11.87 12.81 8.00
N GLU A 127 -12.86 12.25 7.31
CA GLU A 127 -13.38 10.90 7.55
C GLU A 127 -12.29 9.84 7.40
N ALA A 128 -11.44 9.95 6.37
CA ALA A 128 -10.30 9.06 6.18
C ALA A 128 -9.29 9.16 7.34
N VAL A 129 -9.01 10.35 7.86
CA VAL A 129 -8.09 10.54 9.01
C VAL A 129 -8.72 10.04 10.32
N LEU A 130 -10.00 10.32 10.54
CA LEU A 130 -10.73 9.90 11.74
C LEU A 130 -10.85 8.38 11.83
N SER A 131 -11.21 7.72 10.73
CA SER A 131 -11.26 6.26 10.67
C SER A 131 -9.91 5.63 11.03
N LEU A 132 -8.79 6.19 10.55
CA LEU A 132 -7.46 5.71 10.92
C LEU A 132 -7.15 5.87 12.41
N SER A 133 -7.49 7.01 13.01
CA SER A 133 -7.29 7.25 14.45
C SER A 133 -8.14 6.34 15.34
N TYR A 134 -9.39 6.05 14.93
CA TYR A 134 -10.27 5.13 15.64
C TYR A 134 -9.68 3.72 15.70
N HIS A 135 -9.15 3.25 14.57
CA HIS A 135 -8.52 1.93 14.50
C HIS A 135 -7.17 1.88 15.23
N ALA A 136 -6.41 2.98 15.29
CA ALA A 136 -5.19 3.05 16.10
C ALA A 136 -5.48 2.89 17.61
N ASN A 137 -6.59 3.45 18.09
CA ASN A 137 -6.99 3.36 19.50
C ASN A 137 -7.50 1.97 19.92
N GLN A 138 -8.02 1.16 19.00
CA GLN A 138 -8.46 -0.21 19.32
C GLN A 138 -7.29 -1.18 19.55
N ILE A 139 -6.09 -0.89 19.03
CA ILE A 139 -4.91 -1.77 19.17
C ILE A 139 -4.14 -1.47 20.47
N GLY A 140 -4.35 -0.31 21.08
CA GLY A 140 -3.78 0.04 22.40
C GLY A 140 -4.31 -0.81 23.58
N CYS A 141 -5.24 -1.73 23.33
CA CYS A 141 -5.81 -2.66 24.30
C CYS A 141 -5.55 -4.13 23.98
N THR A 142 -4.44 -4.50 23.35
CA THR A 142 -3.95 -5.89 23.38
C THR A 142 -2.43 -5.91 23.21
N TYR A 143 -1.71 -6.02 24.33
CA TYR A 143 -0.60 -6.93 24.65
C TYR A 143 0.12 -6.42 25.90
#